data_AF-A0A3M1EKI8-F1
#
_entry.id   AF-A0A3M1EKI8-F1
#
_cell.length_a   1.000
_cell.length_b   1.000
_cell.length_c   1.000
_cell.angle_alpha   90.00
_cell.angle_beta   90.00
_cell.angle_gamma   90.00
#
_symmetry.space_group_name_H-M   'P 1'
#
loop_
_entity.id
_entity.type
_entity.pdbx_description
1 polymer ?
#
loop_
_entity_poly.entity_id
_entity_poly.type
_entity_poly.pdbx_seq_one_letter_code
_entity_poly.pdbx_strand_id
1 'polypeptide(L)'
;SSWVGFKQTGVEYVRRQRYAGETKYPFRKMLKFAMDGITSFSYVPLQLATYFGFFIAALSLIGIVIAIILRLSGSTAFYGQASTLVAVLFLGGVQLIFLGIIGEYLGRIYDEVKGRPLYIVADALGFEDEGS
;
A
#
# COMPACT_ATOMS: atom_id res chain seq x y z
N SER A 1 5.63 -13.81 13.92
CA SER A 1 5.00 -15.13 13.72
C SER A 1 3.82 -15.41 14.66
N SER A 2 3.02 -14.40 15.05
CA SER A 2 1.79 -14.64 15.84
C SER A 2 0.63 -15.20 15.00
N TRP A 3 0.77 -15.22 13.67
CA TRP A 3 -0.27 -15.66 12.75
C TRP A 3 -0.50 -17.18 12.74
N VAL A 4 0.45 -17.96 13.24
CA VAL A 4 0.35 -19.43 13.29
C VAL A 4 -0.49 -19.91 14.49
N GLY A 5 -0.89 -19.01 15.40
CA GLY A 5 -1.87 -19.30 16.47
C GLY A 5 -1.41 -20.22 17.61
N PHE A 6 -0.19 -20.76 17.55
CA PHE A 6 0.34 -21.66 18.57
C PHE A 6 0.62 -20.95 19.91
N LYS A 7 0.72 -21.72 21.00
CA LYS A 7 1.13 -21.21 22.30
C LYS A 7 2.54 -20.61 22.21
N GLN A 8 2.64 -19.31 22.47
CA GLN A 8 3.91 -18.58 22.51
C GLN A 8 4.25 -18.25 23.96
N THR A 9 5.52 -18.44 24.33
CA THR A 9 6.07 -17.96 25.60
C THR A 9 7.35 -17.19 25.30
N GLY A 10 7.52 -16.05 25.96
CA GLY A 10 8.77 -15.30 25.92
C GLY A 10 9.68 -15.76 27.06
N VAL A 11 10.97 -15.94 26.79
CA VAL A 11 11.98 -16.11 27.84
C VAL A 11 12.70 -14.79 28.00
N GLU A 12 12.50 -14.12 29.14
CA GLU A 12 13.20 -12.88 29.43
C GLU A 12 14.69 -13.15 29.62
N TYR A 13 15.51 -12.39 28.91
CA TYR A 13 16.95 -12.41 29.04
C TYR A 13 17.47 -10.98 29.16
N VAL A 14 18.16 -10.71 30.27
CA VAL A 14 18.78 -9.40 30.49
C VAL A 14 20.07 -9.33 29.70
N ARG A 15 20.01 -8.63 28.56
CA ARG A 15 21.18 -8.41 27.70
C ARG A 15 22.01 -7.25 28.26
N ARG A 16 23.34 -7.43 28.40
CA ARG A 16 24.26 -6.34 28.72
C ARG A 16 24.11 -5.18 27.72
N GLN A 17 24.23 -3.95 28.22
CA GLN A 17 24.19 -2.73 27.41
C GLN A 17 25.25 -2.79 26.30
N ARG A 18 24.89 -2.39 25.08
CA ARG A 18 25.81 -2.44 23.93
C ARG A 18 26.94 -1.43 24.15
N TYR A 19 28.19 -1.90 24.03
CA TYR A 19 29.39 -1.07 24.17
C TYR A 19 29.62 -0.12 22.99
N ALA A 20 29.14 -0.47 21.79
CA ALA A 20 29.17 0.36 20.58
C ALA A 20 28.21 -0.19 19.50
N GLY A 21 27.85 0.66 18.54
CA GLY A 21 27.10 0.29 17.33
C GLY A 21 25.73 0.97 17.22
N GLU A 22 25.35 1.36 16.00
CA GLU A 22 24.01 1.85 15.71
C GLU A 22 22.97 0.72 15.80
N THR A 23 21.74 1.07 16.20
CA THR A 23 20.69 0.07 16.35
C THR A 23 20.36 -0.55 14.99
N LYS A 24 20.33 -1.90 14.89
CA LYS A 24 19.99 -2.61 13.64
C LYS A 24 18.60 -2.25 13.08
N TYR A 25 17.71 -1.74 13.94
CA TYR A 25 16.33 -1.31 13.66
C TYR A 25 16.11 0.17 14.01
N PRO A 26 16.60 1.13 13.21
CA PRO A 26 16.23 2.52 13.36
C PRO A 26 14.73 2.71 13.10
N PHE A 27 14.15 3.81 13.58
CA PHE A 27 12.72 4.13 13.43
C PHE A 27 12.21 3.99 11.99
N ARG A 28 13.00 4.41 10.99
CA ARG A 28 12.67 4.24 9.57
C ARG A 28 12.50 2.78 9.14
N LYS A 29 13.35 1.87 9.65
CA LYS A 29 13.21 0.43 9.37
C LYS A 29 12.00 -0.17 10.07
N MET A 30 11.70 0.27 11.30
CA MET A 30 10.49 -0.16 12.01
C MET A 30 9.21 0.31 11.29
N LEU A 31 9.19 1.56 10.81
CA LEU A 31 8.06 2.08 10.05
C LEU A 31 7.86 1.33 8.72
N LYS A 32 8.94 1.08 7.98
CA LYS A 32 8.89 0.25 6.77
C LYS A 32 8.36 -1.15 7.07
N PHE A 33 8.85 -1.78 8.15
CA PHE A 33 8.41 -3.12 8.56
C PHE A 33 6.92 -3.16 8.94
N ALA A 34 6.42 -2.10 9.59
CA ALA A 34 5.00 -1.97 9.90
C ALA A 34 4.14 -1.78 8.63
N MET A 35 4.59 -0.93 7.70
CA MET A 35 3.91 -0.76 6.41
C MET A 35 3.91 -2.07 5.60
N ASP A 36 5.04 -2.76 5.52
CA ASP A 36 5.16 -4.08 4.88
C ASP A 36 4.22 -5.10 5.53
N GLY A 37 4.05 -5.07 6.85
CA GLY A 37 3.09 -5.91 7.56
C GLY A 37 1.63 -5.60 7.20
N ILE A 38 1.25 -4.32 7.12
CA ILE A 38 -0.11 -3.91 6.76
C ILE A 38 -0.43 -4.29 5.30
N THR A 39 0.50 -4.08 4.37
CA THR A 39 0.29 -4.37 2.95
C THR A 39 0.42 -5.86 2.62
N SER A 40 1.24 -6.62 3.36
CA SER A 40 1.43 -8.06 3.13
C SER A 40 0.32 -8.93 3.70
N PHE A 41 -0.38 -8.49 4.75
CA PHE A 41 -1.40 -9.30 5.42
C PHE A 41 -2.84 -8.77 5.28
N SER A 42 -3.06 -7.71 4.49
CA SER A 42 -4.39 -7.10 4.38
C SER A 42 -4.66 -6.38 3.07
N TYR A 43 -5.91 -6.50 2.59
CA TYR A 43 -6.46 -5.74 1.46
C TYR A 43 -6.94 -4.33 1.86
N VAL A 44 -6.73 -3.93 3.11
CA VAL A 44 -7.20 -2.67 3.69
C VAL A 44 -6.72 -1.43 2.91
N PRO A 45 -5.44 -1.30 2.50
CA PRO A 45 -4.97 -0.17 1.69
C PRO A 45 -5.74 -0.04 0.37
N LEU A 46 -5.98 -1.17 -0.31
CA LEU A 46 -6.70 -1.21 -1.58
C LEU A 46 -8.20 -0.87 -1.41
N GLN A 47 -8.83 -1.37 -0.35
CA GLN A 47 -10.21 -1.05 -0.02
C GLN A 47 -10.38 0.43 0.34
N LEU A 48 -9.48 1.01 1.13
CA LEU A 48 -9.49 2.44 1.47
C LEU A 48 -9.40 3.30 0.21
N ALA A 49 -8.48 2.95 -0.71
CA ALA A 49 -8.34 3.63 -1.98
C ALA A 49 -9.64 3.58 -2.81
N THR A 50 -10.29 2.42 -2.83
CA THR A 50 -11.54 2.24 -3.57
C THR A 50 -12.68 3.07 -2.96
N TYR A 51 -12.83 3.08 -1.64
CA TYR A 51 -13.83 3.90 -0.96
C TYR A 51 -13.59 5.40 -1.15
N PHE A 52 -12.34 5.85 -1.05
CA PHE A 52 -11.99 7.24 -1.36
C PHE A 52 -12.28 7.61 -2.81
N GLY A 53 -12.01 6.69 -3.76
CA GLY A 53 -12.32 6.89 -5.17
C GLY A 53 -13.81 7.06 -5.41
N PHE A 54 -14.64 6.20 -4.81
CA PHE A 54 -16.11 6.32 -4.88
C PHE A 54 -16.61 7.62 -4.24
N PHE A 55 -16.05 8.01 -3.10
CA PHE A 55 -16.41 9.27 -2.44
C PHE A 55 -16.12 10.49 -3.31
N ILE A 56 -14.92 10.54 -3.92
CA ILE A 56 -14.53 11.64 -4.81
C ILE A 56 -15.37 11.63 -6.10
N ALA A 57 -15.70 10.46 -6.64
CA ALA A 57 -16.57 10.32 -7.81
C ALA A 57 -18.01 10.80 -7.53
N ALA A 58 -18.55 10.51 -6.33
CA ALA A 58 -19.85 11.03 -5.92
C ALA A 58 -19.83 12.56 -5.77
N LEU A 59 -18.75 13.11 -5.18
CA LEU A 59 -18.59 14.55 -5.01
C LEU A 59 -18.44 15.27 -6.37
N SER A 60 -17.70 14.68 -7.31
CA SER A 60 -17.54 15.25 -8.66
C SER A 60 -18.86 15.22 -9.45
N LEU A 61 -19.67 14.18 -9.30
CA LEU A 61 -21.01 14.10 -9.91
C LEU A 61 -21.90 15.26 -9.43
N ILE A 62 -21.92 15.54 -8.12
CA ILE A 62 -22.65 16.67 -7.54
C ILE A 62 -22.10 18.00 -8.09
N GLY A 63 -20.77 18.14 -8.13
CA GLY A 63 -20.11 19.32 -8.70
C GLY A 63 -20.49 19.59 -10.16
N ILE A 64 -20.56 18.54 -10.99
CA ILE A 64 -20.98 18.64 -12.39
C ILE A 64 -22.43 19.13 -12.50
N VAL A 65 -23.35 18.58 -11.70
CA VAL A 65 -24.76 18.99 -11.70
C VAL A 65 -24.89 20.48 -11.31
N ILE A 66 -24.18 20.92 -10.26
CA ILE A 66 -24.17 22.33 -9.84
C ILE A 66 -23.61 23.22 -10.95
N ALA A 67 -22.51 22.82 -11.58
CA ALA A 67 -21.89 23.57 -12.68
C ALA A 67 -22.85 23.74 -13.87
N ILE A 68 -23.60 22.70 -14.23
CA ILE A 68 -24.61 22.75 -15.29
C ILE A 68 -25.73 23.73 -14.93
N ILE A 69 -26.27 23.66 -13.71
CA ILE A 69 -27.34 24.57 -13.25
C ILE A 69 -26.88 26.03 -13.28
N LEU A 70 -25.68 26.32 -12.76
CA LEU A 70 -25.10 27.66 -12.77
C LEU A 70 -24.90 28.18 -14.19
N ARG A 71 -24.48 27.30 -15.11
CA ARG A 71 -24.30 27.65 -16.53
C ARG A 71 -25.61 27.99 -17.22
N LEU A 72 -26.66 27.21 -16.98
CA LEU A 72 -27.99 27.45 -17.55
C LEU A 72 -28.67 28.69 -16.95
N SER A 73 -28.32 29.05 -15.72
CA SER A 73 -28.83 30.25 -15.03
C SER A 73 -28.11 31.54 -15.45
N GLY A 74 -27.17 31.47 -16.40
CA GLY A 74 -26.41 32.62 -16.89
C GLY A 74 -25.36 33.16 -15.91
N SER A 75 -25.02 32.40 -14.85
CA SER A 75 -24.05 32.82 -13.85
C SER A 75 -22.62 32.79 -14.41
N THR A 76 -21.81 33.78 -14.04
CA THR A 76 -20.37 33.83 -14.35
C THR A 76 -19.50 33.14 -13.28
N ALA A 77 -20.11 32.52 -12.29
CA ALA A 77 -19.39 31.70 -11.30
C ALA A 77 -18.60 30.58 -12.02
N PHE A 78 -17.35 30.35 -11.57
CA PHE A 78 -16.40 29.39 -12.15
C PHE A 78 -15.89 29.68 -13.57
N TYR A 79 -16.02 30.91 -14.10
CA TYR A 79 -15.38 31.31 -15.37
C TYR A 79 -13.83 31.32 -15.34
N GLY A 80 -13.21 31.03 -14.19
CA GLY A 80 -11.76 31.09 -14.02
C GLY A 80 -11.06 29.77 -14.35
N GLN A 81 -10.08 29.83 -15.27
CA GLN A 81 -9.19 28.72 -15.63
C GLN A 81 -8.45 28.13 -14.41
N ALA A 82 -8.17 28.95 -13.39
CA ALA A 82 -7.48 28.52 -12.18
C ALA A 82 -8.27 27.46 -11.39
N SER A 83 -9.60 27.61 -11.26
CA SER A 83 -10.44 26.65 -10.53
C SER A 83 -10.50 25.28 -11.21
N THR A 84 -10.62 25.28 -12.54
CA THR A 84 -10.59 24.07 -13.36
C THR A 84 -9.23 23.38 -13.30
N LEU A 85 -8.14 24.14 -13.40
CA LEU A 85 -6.77 23.62 -13.34
C LEU A 85 -6.48 22.98 -11.98
N VAL A 86 -6.87 23.62 -10.87
CA VAL A 86 -6.72 23.05 -9.52
C VAL A 86 -7.53 21.76 -9.37
N ALA A 87 -8.77 21.73 -9.87
CA ALA A 87 -9.61 20.52 -9.82
C ALA A 87 -9.00 19.36 -10.62
N VAL A 88 -8.51 19.62 -11.83
CA VAL A 88 -7.86 18.61 -12.68
C VAL A 88 -6.57 18.09 -12.05
N LEU A 89 -5.72 18.98 -11.52
CA LEU A 89 -4.47 18.57 -10.84
C LEU A 89 -4.77 17.76 -9.57
N PHE A 90 -5.78 18.15 -8.80
CA PHE A 90 -6.19 17.41 -7.61
C PHE A 90 -6.69 16.00 -7.96
N LEU A 91 -7.61 15.88 -8.93
CA LEU A 91 -8.09 14.58 -9.40
C LEU A 91 -6.97 13.73 -10.00
N GLY A 92 -6.07 14.33 -10.78
CA GLY A 92 -4.91 13.65 -11.35
C GLY A 92 -3.96 13.12 -10.28
N GLY A 93 -3.70 13.91 -9.23
CA GLY A 93 -2.89 13.47 -8.08
C GLY A 93 -3.52 12.29 -7.35
N VAL A 94 -4.83 12.32 -7.11
CA VAL A 94 -5.57 11.20 -6.50
C VAL A 94 -5.51 9.94 -7.39
N GLN A 95 -5.69 10.08 -8.70
CA GLN A 95 -5.60 8.97 -9.65
C GLN A 95 -4.20 8.33 -9.64
N LEU A 96 -3.13 9.13 -9.59
CA LEU A 96 -1.75 8.61 -9.49
C LEU A 96 -1.51 7.85 -8.18
N ILE A 97 -2.08 8.29 -7.07
CA ILE A 97 -2.02 7.56 -5.78
C ILE A 97 -2.70 6.19 -5.94
N PHE A 98 -3.91 6.14 -6.51
CA PHE A 98 -4.60 4.86 -6.73
C PHE A 98 -3.83 3.94 -7.68
N LEU A 99 -3.24 4.48 -8.74
CA LEU A 99 -2.41 3.71 -9.65
C LEU A 99 -1.16 3.14 -8.95
N GLY A 100 -0.54 3.91 -8.05
CA GLY A 100 0.57 3.43 -7.21
C GLY A 100 0.16 2.27 -6.30
N ILE A 101 -1.00 2.36 -5.66
CA ILE A 101 -1.54 1.27 -4.82
C ILE A 101 -1.79 0.02 -5.67
N ILE A 102 -2.46 0.16 -6.81
CA ILE A 102 -2.71 -0.96 -7.73
C ILE A 102 -1.38 -1.59 -8.20
N GLY A 103 -0.38 -0.76 -8.53
CA GLY A 103 0.95 -1.22 -8.94
C GLY A 103 1.66 -2.06 -7.88
N GLU A 104 1.57 -1.69 -6.60
CA GLU A 104 2.14 -2.47 -5.50
C GLU A 104 1.48 -3.85 -5.39
N TYR A 105 0.15 -3.91 -5.47
CA TYR A 105 -0.58 -5.19 -5.43
C TYR A 105 -0.30 -6.05 -6.67
N LEU A 106 -0.24 -5.43 -7.86
CA LEU A 106 0.06 -6.14 -9.10
C LEU A 106 1.49 -6.73 -9.07
N GLY A 107 2.45 -6.00 -8.52
CA GLY A 107 3.81 -6.50 -8.30
C GLY A 107 3.85 -7.73 -7.40
N ARG A 108 3.10 -7.72 -6.29
CA ARG A 108 3.00 -8.88 -5.39
C ARG A 108 2.34 -10.09 -6.06
N ILE A 109 1.25 -9.87 -6.80
CA ILE A 109 0.60 -10.94 -7.58
C ILE A 109 1.58 -11.51 -8.61
N TYR A 110 2.31 -10.65 -9.32
CA TYR A 110 3.30 -11.09 -10.28
C TYR A 110 4.41 -11.94 -9.64
N ASP A 111 4.93 -11.53 -8.48
CA ASP A 111 5.95 -12.29 -7.75
C ASP A 111 5.43 -13.65 -7.27
N GLU A 112 4.17 -13.72 -6.81
CA GLU A 112 3.51 -14.98 -6.42
C GLU A 112 3.30 -15.93 -7.60
N VAL A 113 2.82 -15.41 -8.74
CA VAL A 113 2.55 -16.20 -9.95
C VAL A 113 3.85 -16.64 -10.64
N LYS A 114 4.97 -15.95 -10.40
CA LYS A 114 6.27 -16.25 -11.02
C LYS A 114 6.80 -17.65 -10.69
N GLY A 115 6.31 -18.27 -9.61
CA GLY A 115 6.65 -19.63 -9.23
C GLY A 115 8.15 -19.87 -9.05
N ARG A 116 8.93 -18.83 -8.73
CA ARG A 116 10.38 -18.96 -8.55
C ARG A 116 10.65 -19.73 -7.26
N PRO A 117 11.41 -20.85 -7.32
CA PRO A 117 11.79 -21.56 -6.11
C PRO A 117 12.61 -20.64 -5.21
N LEU A 118 12.33 -20.66 -3.91
CA LEU A 118 12.92 -19.75 -2.93
C LEU A 118 14.45 -19.91 -2.85
N TYR A 119 14.92 -21.13 -3.13
CA TYR A 119 16.33 -21.49 -3.24
C TYR A 119 16.47 -22.67 -4.20
N ILE A 120 17.67 -22.85 -4.74
CA ILE A 120 18.07 -24.04 -5.49
C ILE A 120 19.14 -24.73 -4.67
N VAL A 121 18.94 -26.00 -4.36
CA VAL A 121 19.95 -26.83 -3.68
C VAL A 121 20.97 -27.28 -4.71
N ALA A 122 22.24 -27.02 -4.45
CA ALA A 122 23.34 -27.44 -5.32
C ALA A 122 23.89 -28.81 -4.94
N ASP A 123 23.98 -29.10 -3.63
CA ASP A 123 24.43 -30.39 -3.09
C ASP A 123 23.86 -30.54 -1.66
N ALA A 124 23.51 -31.76 -1.27
CA ALA A 124 22.97 -32.09 0.05
C ALA A 124 23.63 -33.38 0.56
N LEU A 125 24.40 -33.28 1.65
CA LEU A 125 25.07 -34.42 2.27
C LEU A 125 24.29 -34.90 3.50
N GLY A 126 23.95 -36.19 3.54
CA GLY A 126 23.29 -36.83 4.69
C GLY A 126 21.77 -36.60 4.77
N PHE A 127 21.17 -36.09 3.71
CA PHE A 127 19.71 -36.04 3.53
C PHE A 127 19.31 -37.06 2.45
N GLU A 128 18.18 -37.75 2.65
CA GLU A 128 17.58 -38.53 1.55
C GLU A 128 17.08 -37.55 0.49
N ASP A 129 17.54 -37.72 -0.76
CA ASP A 129 17.04 -36.96 -1.90
C ASP A 129 15.56 -37.35 -2.13
N GLU A 130 14.65 -36.61 -1.52
CA GLU A 130 13.25 -36.58 -1.93
C GLU A 130 13.18 -35.77 -3.24
N GLY A 131 13.62 -36.41 -4.33
CA GLY A 131 13.65 -35.84 -5.66
C GLY A 131 12.26 -35.68 -6.28
N SER A 132 12.06 -34.48 -6.82
CA SER A 132 11.15 -34.04 -7.90
C SER A 132 9.64 -34.15 -7.70
#